data_AF-A0A2D6JSK8-F1
#
_entry.id   AF-A0A2D6JSK8-F1
#
_cell.length_a   1.000
_cell.length_b   1.000
_cell.length_c   1.000
_cell.angle_alpha   90.00
_cell.angle_beta   90.00
_cell.angle_gamma   90.00
#
_symmetry.space_group_name_H-M   'P 1'
#
loop_
_entity.id
_entity.type
_entity.pdbx_description
1 polymer ?
#
loop_
_entity_poly.entity_id
_entity_poly.type
_entity_poly.pdbx_seq_one_letter_code
_entity_poly.pdbx_strand_id
1 'polypeptide(L)' 'MERPDGFTAEEDSKIRVVTNSLHRLNEAITEAVKAGLTVEIKRASRFHAGTGDWGDQIYLVIHKDN' A
#
# COMPACT_ATOMS: atom_id res chain seq x y z
N MET A 1 -5.06 27.04 5.46
CA MET A 1 -5.01 27.35 4.01
C MET A 1 -5.17 26.02 3.30
N GLU A 2 -6.36 25.73 2.78
CA GLU A 2 -6.60 24.54 1.96
C GLU A 2 -5.73 24.62 0.70
N ARG A 3 -5.06 23.51 0.37
CA ARG A 3 -4.37 23.37 -0.91
C ARG A 3 -5.43 23.15 -2.01
N PRO A 4 -5.14 23.51 -3.27
CA PRO A 4 -6.14 23.49 -4.36
C PRO A 4 -6.71 22.10 -4.71
N ASP A 5 -6.15 21.05 -4.12
CA ASP A 5 -6.58 19.65 -4.20
C ASP A 5 -7.68 19.27 -3.18
N GLY A 6 -8.12 20.19 -2.32
CA GLY A 6 -9.28 19.99 -1.43
C GLY A 6 -9.02 19.10 -0.21
N PHE A 7 -7.77 18.71 0.02
CA PHE A 7 -7.35 17.96 1.21
C PHE A 7 -6.87 18.90 2.31
N THR A 8 -7.16 18.51 3.55
CA THR A 8 -6.58 19.09 4.75
C THR A 8 -5.10 18.70 4.88
N ALA A 9 -4.36 19.48 5.67
CA ALA A 9 -2.96 19.17 5.95
C ALA A 9 -2.76 17.81 6.64
N GLU A 10 -3.77 17.34 7.39
CA GLU A 10 -3.73 16.02 8.01
C GLU A 10 -3.89 14.90 6.97
N GLU A 11 -4.90 15.00 6.10
CA GLU A 11 -5.12 14.04 5.01
C GLU A 11 -3.90 13.93 4.11
N ASP A 12 -3.29 15.06 3.76
CA ASP A 12 -2.04 15.12 3.00
C ASP A 12 -0.90 14.36 3.67
N SER A 13 -0.78 14.50 4.99
CA SER A 13 0.21 13.76 5.77
C SER A 13 -0.05 12.25 5.69
N LYS A 14 -1.32 11.82 5.81
CA LYS A 14 -1.69 10.40 5.67
C LYS A 14 -1.44 9.87 4.26
N ILE A 15 -1.79 10.64 3.21
CA ILE A 15 -1.52 10.30 1.82
C ILE A 15 -0.01 10.10 1.61
N ARG A 16 0.82 11.02 2.10
CA ARG A 16 2.28 10.90 2.00
C ARG A 16 2.80 9.63 2.68
N VAL A 17 2.29 9.29 3.87
CA VAL A 17 2.69 8.08 4.59
C VAL A 17 2.34 6.81 3.81
N VAL A 18 1.13 6.73 3.25
CA VAL A 18 0.69 5.60 2.44
C VAL A 18 1.53 5.47 1.17
N THR A 19 1.72 6.57 0.42
CA THR A 19 2.53 6.61 -0.80
C THR A 19 3.97 6.17 -0.53
N ASN A 20 4.60 6.69 0.52
CA ASN A 20 5.97 6.31 0.88
C ASN A 20 6.08 4.83 1.27
N SER A 21 5.07 4.29 1.94
CA SER A 21 5.05 2.88 2.31
C SER A 21 4.85 1.98 1.09
N LEU A 22 4.03 2.39 0.13
CA LEU A 22 3.86 1.70 -1.14
C LEU A 22 5.16 1.66 -1.94
N HIS A 23 5.89 2.77 -2.04
CA HIS A 23 7.19 2.81 -2.73
C HIS A 23 8.19 1.85 -2.10
N ARG A 24 8.35 1.87 -0.77
CA ARG A 24 9.22 0.93 -0.07
C ARG A 24 8.82 -0.53 -0.27
N LEU A 25 7.52 -0.82 -0.26
CA LEU A 25 7.01 -2.16 -0.54
C LEU A 25 7.37 -2.60 -1.96
N ASN A 26 7.19 -1.74 -2.96
CA ASN A 26 7.53 -2.03 -4.35
C ASN A 26 9.03 -2.27 -4.55
N GLU A 27 9.89 -1.52 -3.86
CA GLU A 27 11.34 -1.75 -3.85
C GLU A 27 11.65 -3.13 -3.26
N ALA A 28 11.08 -3.48 -2.11
CA ALA A 28 11.28 -4.79 -1.49
C ALA A 28 10.79 -5.95 -2.38
N ILE A 29 9.63 -5.79 -3.04
CA ILE A 29 9.12 -6.76 -4.02
C ILE A 29 10.11 -6.91 -5.18
N THR A 30 10.64 -5.79 -5.71
CA THR A 30 11.59 -5.81 -6.81
C THR A 30 12.84 -6.60 -6.45
N GLU A 31 13.39 -6.42 -5.25
CA GLU A 31 14.57 -7.16 -4.80
C GLU A 31 14.27 -8.66 -4.58
N ALA A 32 13.10 -9.01 -4.05
CA ALA A 32 12.67 -10.40 -3.93
C ALA A 32 12.56 -11.08 -5.31
N VAL A 33 12.01 -10.38 -6.30
CA VAL A 33 11.90 -10.87 -7.68
C VAL A 33 13.27 -11.03 -8.33
N LYS A 34 14.19 -10.06 -8.14
CA LYS A 34 15.58 -10.20 -8.61
C LYS A 34 16.30 -11.41 -8.01
N ALA A 35 15.93 -11.82 -6.80
CA ALA A 35 16.44 -13.03 -6.15
C ALA A 35 15.78 -14.33 -6.64
N GLY A 36 14.88 -14.26 -7.63
CA GLY A 36 14.21 -15.41 -8.23
C GLY A 36 12.96 -15.88 -7.48
N LEU A 37 12.32 -15.01 -6.70
CA LEU A 37 11.05 -15.29 -6.03
C LEU A 37 9.88 -14.70 -6.82
N THR A 38 8.73 -15.37 -6.81
CA THR A 38 7.46 -14.82 -7.25
C THR A 38 6.74 -14.23 -6.04
N VAL A 39 6.30 -12.98 -6.14
CA VAL A 39 5.53 -12.29 -5.09
C VAL A 39 4.16 -11.90 -5.63
N GLU A 40 3.09 -12.41 -5.01
CA GLU A 40 1.71 -12.10 -5.37
C GLU A 40 1.03 -11.31 -4.26
N ILE A 41 0.29 -10.25 -4.62
CA ILE A 41 -0.51 -9.47 -3.69
C ILE A 41 -1.91 -10.07 -3.61
N LYS A 42 -2.40 -10.34 -2.40
CA LYS A 42 -3.78 -10.75 -2.13
C LYS A 42 -4.47 -9.76 -1.19
N ARG A 43 -5.75 -9.47 -1.46
CA ARG A 43 -6.59 -8.72 -0.52
C ARG A 43 -6.99 -9.65 0.63
N ALA A 44 -6.70 -9.24 1.86
CA ALA A 44 -7.05 -9.94 3.08
C ALA A 44 -8.48 -9.61 3.51
N SER A 45 -8.78 -8.31 3.57
CA SER A 45 -10.02 -7.75 4.11
C SER A 45 -10.19 -6.31 3.59
N ARG A 46 -11.30 -5.68 3.96
CA ARG A 46 -11.46 -4.23 3.85
C ARG A 46 -11.70 -3.66 5.24
N PHE A 47 -10.93 -2.64 5.60
CA PHE A 47 -11.18 -1.83 6.78
C PHE A 47 -12.23 -0.78 6.44
N HIS A 48 -13.27 -0.67 7.27
CA HIS A 48 -14.28 0.37 7.20
C HIS A 48 -14.12 1.31 8.39
N ALA A 49 -13.97 2.61 8.14
CA ALA A 49 -13.76 3.59 9.21
C ALA A 49 -15.04 3.93 10.00
N GLY A 50 -16.20 3.45 9.56
CA GLY A 50 -17.51 3.75 10.18
C GLY A 50 -18.19 5.01 9.61
N THR A 51 -17.45 5.84 8.87
CA THR A 51 -17.90 7.11 8.26
C THR A 51 -18.19 7.02 6.76
N GLY A 52 -18.11 5.82 6.17
CA GLY A 52 -18.27 5.59 4.74
C GLY A 52 -16.94 5.37 3.99
N ASP A 53 -15.81 5.58 4.67
CA ASP A 53 -14.47 5.39 4.11
C ASP A 53 -14.00 3.94 4.23
N TRP A 54 -13.30 3.47 3.19
CA TRP A 54 -12.82 2.10 3.09
C TRP A 54 -11.35 2.04 2.66
N GLY A 55 -10.61 1.07 3.19
CA GLY A 55 -9.26 0.74 2.76
C GLY A 55 -9.06 -0.75 2.62
N ASP A 56 -8.37 -1.20 1.57
CA ASP A 56 -8.02 -2.61 1.43
C ASP A 56 -6.82 -2.94 2.30
N GLN A 57 -6.90 -4.06 3.01
CA GLN A 57 -5.74 -4.66 3.66
C GLN A 57 -5.23 -5.81 2.82
N ILE A 58 -3.90 -5.89 2.65
CA ILE A 58 -3.26 -6.85 1.77
C ILE A 58 -2.25 -7.71 2.53
N TYR A 59 -2.01 -8.92 2.03
CA TYR A 59 -0.85 -9.74 2.37
C TYR A 59 -0.14 -10.17 1.09
N LEU A 60 1.13 -10.54 1.22
CA LEU A 60 1.94 -11.07 0.13
C LEU A 60 1.98 -12.58 0.24
N VAL A 61 1.81 -13.27 -0.88
CA VAL A 61 2.15 -14.68 -1.01
C VAL A 61 3.45 -14.77 -1.77
N ILE A 62 4.42 -15.51 -1.22
CA ILE A 62 5.76 -15.63 -1.77
C ILE A 62 5.98 -17.09 -2.16
N HIS A 63 6.36 -17.30 -3.41
CA HIS A 63 6.63 -18.62 -3.99
C HIS A 63 7.99 -18.64 -4.66
N LYS A 64 8.56 -19.83 -4.79
CA LYS A 64 9.72 -20.09 -5.62
C LYS A 64 9.37 -21.24 -6.53
N ASP A 65 9.40 -21.01 -7.84
CA ASP A 65 9.23 -22.08 -8.81
C ASP A 65 10.54 -22.87 -8.86
N ASN A 66 10.46 -24.19 -8.67
CA ASN A 66 11.59 -25.11 -8.74
C ASN A 66 11.86 -25.53 -10.19
#